data_AF-A0A839XRZ2-F1
#
_entry.id   AF-A0A839XRZ2-F1
#
_cell.length_a   1.000
_cell.length_b   1.000
_cell.length_c   1.000
_cell.angle_alpha   90.00
_cell.angle_beta   90.00
_cell.angle_gamma   90.00
#
_symmetry.space_group_name_H-M   'P 1'
#
loop_
_entity.id
_entity.type
_entity.pdbx_description
1 polymer ?
#
loop_
_entity_poly.entity_id
_entity_poly.type
_entity_poly.pdbx_seq_one_letter_code
_entity_poly.pdbx_strand_id
1 'polypeptide(L)'
;MRHRVEVAERPDALYALWNGQMFRAQRSTTDSSVLLTPLPGEDAPEEFDTEAHGTRGKVVPAEEAPATFALHTYCLHDDEPYLVEPASDDGELILRWTGTDEQRARDLGLVDLTTRVKDPDTITALWQERHDFAAAHTPRSEPGTGDVQALLKAIGRTLLGFLPSGWQRVAAQFRQVGDYSELEVKADAGEDTAVSLSAPPQLGQLMSQLRSAMYTPEDGTWFQGTYALDPQRNFDFDFDTVAEPQWQLPPAGRRTARTYDAELEYFPRKEPPPWLAGKAGKPLDVEFRHARVLDSGGEGEQPVVNRPPLPQEEIPRVLGYLFRAPVVLARQGGLRDVFAPQGAPHDVPDAFHTDGTWIWPAAVPHYLRKYGVPPESDLLDAIRAQQYNVPYANRSVRVTAEADLLGKPRPPRAPEDVAEPSTLTKVQRGVEPRRLRASEVLSALRMRLAEYGIGESAYRIGATADDVWCLHRTANGWEVARYADGAPVEPRYFPRVHDAAEALLGSLLLLPGRMGGGTSAEQEHPTDWPIQPLRGEPPLPFFRNKRMVTLPVGMRLRRFGGEQGNLLHPDRTPFPETSLPTEREGDLRTFVVKRPVHVLTGVTAPWGPLPGGAVGYLLPRPIGAHVESGALERV
;
A
#
# COMPACT_ATOMS: atom_id res chain seq x y z
N MET A 1 -16.27 -19.77 -18.01
CA MET A 1 -16.19 -18.54 -18.81
C MET A 1 -14.88 -18.56 -19.57
N ARG A 2 -14.91 -18.57 -20.91
CA ARG A 2 -13.69 -18.40 -21.71
C ARG A 2 -13.39 -16.91 -21.79
N HIS A 3 -12.12 -16.53 -21.68
CA HIS A 3 -11.69 -15.14 -21.80
C HIS A 3 -10.98 -14.98 -23.14
N ARG A 4 -11.43 -13.99 -23.92
CA ARG A 4 -10.80 -13.63 -25.19
C ARG A 4 -10.32 -12.19 -25.09
N VAL A 5 -9.19 -11.88 -25.71
CA VAL A 5 -8.63 -10.52 -25.71
C VAL A 5 -8.36 -10.09 -27.14
N GLU A 6 -8.84 -8.89 -27.50
CA GLU A 6 -8.54 -8.27 -28.79
C GLU A 6 -7.42 -7.23 -28.61
N VAL A 7 -6.23 -7.58 -29.11
CA VAL A 7 -4.98 -6.81 -28.95
C VAL A 7 -4.50 -6.18 -30.27
N ALA A 8 -5.26 -6.34 -31.37
CA ALA A 8 -4.81 -5.97 -32.72
C ALA A 8 -4.69 -4.46 -32.96
N GLU A 9 -5.56 -3.63 -32.37
CA GLU A 9 -5.50 -2.17 -32.48
C GLU A 9 -5.25 -1.54 -31.11
N ARG A 10 -3.97 -1.35 -30.79
CA ARG A 10 -3.54 -0.79 -29.51
C ARG A 10 -3.43 0.74 -29.60
N PRO A 11 -4.08 1.49 -28.69
CA PRO A 11 -3.98 2.93 -28.62
C PRO A 11 -2.77 3.37 -27.79
N ASP A 12 -1.78 2.50 -27.58
CA ASP A 12 -0.56 2.82 -26.86
C ASP A 12 0.24 3.88 -27.61
N ALA A 13 0.24 5.10 -27.08
CA ALA A 13 0.97 6.24 -27.63
C ALA A 13 1.04 7.38 -26.62
N LEU A 14 1.82 8.39 -26.95
CA LEU A 14 1.67 9.72 -26.39
C LEU A 14 0.60 10.47 -27.18
N TYR A 15 -0.26 11.19 -26.47
CA TYR A 15 -1.34 12.01 -27.01
C TYR A 15 -1.21 13.45 -26.54
N ALA A 16 -1.78 14.37 -27.31
CA ALA A 16 -1.93 15.77 -26.93
C ALA A 16 -3.37 16.23 -27.14
N LEU A 17 -3.87 17.04 -26.21
CA LEU A 17 -5.08 17.83 -26.39
C LEU A 17 -4.66 19.21 -26.88
N TRP A 18 -4.97 19.51 -28.14
CA TRP A 18 -4.60 20.76 -28.80
C TRP A 18 -5.84 21.37 -29.46
N ASN A 19 -6.13 22.64 -29.15
CA ASN A 19 -7.34 23.35 -29.60
C ASN A 19 -8.67 22.60 -29.35
N GLY A 20 -8.76 21.85 -28.25
CA GLY A 20 -9.96 21.07 -27.89
C GLY A 20 -10.12 19.76 -28.65
N GLN A 21 -9.17 19.39 -29.51
CA GLN A 21 -9.13 18.12 -30.23
C GLN A 21 -7.96 17.25 -29.74
N MET A 22 -8.07 15.94 -29.95
CA MET A 22 -7.07 14.97 -29.53
C MET A 22 -6.23 14.52 -30.73
N PHE A 23 -4.92 14.52 -30.56
CA PHE A 23 -3.96 14.08 -31.58
C PHE A 23 -2.98 13.08 -30.97
N ARG A 24 -2.42 12.20 -31.80
CA ARG A 24 -1.19 11.49 -31.44
C ARG A 24 -0.05 12.50 -31.38
N ALA A 25 0.86 12.31 -30.44
CA ALA A 25 1.96 13.21 -30.19
C ALA A 25 3.29 12.44 -30.18
N GLN A 26 4.34 13.08 -30.68
CA GLN A 26 5.71 12.62 -30.51
C GLN A 26 6.55 13.80 -30.02
N ARG A 27 7.19 13.65 -28.86
CA ARG A 27 8.12 14.66 -28.35
C ARG A 27 9.45 14.54 -29.07
N SER A 28 9.96 15.66 -29.54
CA SER A 28 11.31 15.68 -30.07
C SER A 28 12.34 15.42 -28.96
N THR A 29 13.43 14.74 -29.33
CA THR A 29 14.56 14.48 -28.45
C THR A 29 15.65 15.55 -28.56
N THR A 30 15.59 16.41 -29.57
CA THR A 30 16.62 17.40 -29.90
C THR A 30 16.21 18.84 -29.56
N ASP A 31 14.92 19.12 -29.54
CA ASP A 31 14.34 20.44 -29.31
C ASP A 31 13.03 20.32 -28.53
N SER A 32 12.55 21.43 -27.96
CA SER A 32 11.32 21.48 -27.15
C SER A 32 10.06 21.55 -28.02
N SER A 33 9.96 20.70 -29.04
CA SER A 33 8.83 20.63 -29.97
C SER A 33 8.08 19.30 -29.85
N VAL A 34 6.81 19.33 -30.25
CA VAL A 34 5.92 18.18 -30.30
C VAL A 34 5.34 18.08 -31.70
N LEU A 35 5.50 16.92 -32.32
CA LEU A 35 4.82 16.59 -33.56
C LEU A 35 3.43 16.03 -33.25
N LEU A 36 2.40 16.67 -33.81
CA LEU A 36 1.02 16.24 -33.72
C LEU A 36 0.61 15.55 -35.02
N THR A 37 -0.05 14.39 -34.91
CA THR A 37 -0.64 13.67 -36.05
C THR A 37 -2.08 13.27 -35.73
N PRO A 38 -2.98 13.23 -36.73
CA PRO A 38 -4.36 12.77 -36.55
C PRO A 38 -4.42 11.37 -35.95
N LEU A 39 -5.56 11.05 -35.33
CA LEU A 39 -5.83 9.69 -34.87
C LEU A 39 -5.99 8.75 -36.08
N PRO A 40 -5.72 7.45 -35.94
CA PRO A 40 -5.91 6.50 -37.03
C PRO A 40 -7.34 6.57 -37.60
N GLY A 41 -7.45 6.75 -38.92
CA GLY A 41 -8.73 6.86 -39.62
C GLY A 41 -9.38 8.26 -39.62
N GLU A 42 -8.76 9.26 -38.99
CA GLU A 42 -9.22 10.65 -39.04
C GLU A 42 -8.47 11.48 -40.10
N ASP A 43 -9.16 12.42 -40.73
CA ASP A 43 -8.57 13.35 -41.69
C ASP A 43 -7.70 14.40 -41.00
N ALA A 44 -6.58 14.76 -41.65
CA ALA A 44 -5.71 15.82 -41.14
C ALA A 44 -6.37 17.21 -41.31
N PRO A 45 -6.32 18.07 -40.27
CA PRO A 45 -6.68 19.48 -40.40
C PRO A 45 -5.90 20.16 -41.53
N GLU A 46 -6.51 21.14 -42.20
CA GLU A 46 -5.87 21.85 -43.33
C GLU A 46 -4.53 22.51 -42.94
N GLU A 47 -4.42 22.92 -41.69
CA GLU A 47 -3.26 23.57 -41.08
C GLU A 47 -2.07 22.63 -40.77
N PHE A 48 -2.20 21.32 -41.05
CA PHE A 48 -1.11 20.35 -40.89
C PHE A 48 -0.26 20.30 -42.15
N ASP A 49 0.96 20.84 -42.09
CA ASP A 49 1.83 21.12 -43.24
C ASP A 49 3.07 20.22 -43.32
N THR A 50 3.28 19.37 -42.33
CA THR A 50 4.46 18.50 -42.22
C THR A 50 4.08 17.06 -42.56
N GLU A 51 4.90 16.33 -43.33
CA GLU A 51 4.65 14.91 -43.60
C GLU A 51 5.39 14.04 -42.56
N ALA A 52 4.68 13.14 -41.90
CA ALA A 52 5.25 12.23 -40.91
C ALA A 52 4.57 10.86 -40.99
N HIS A 53 5.37 9.79 -41.16
CA HIS A 53 4.88 8.40 -41.23
C HIS A 53 3.72 8.17 -42.24
N GLY A 54 3.72 8.91 -43.36
CA GLY A 54 2.69 8.79 -44.40
C GLY A 54 1.37 9.50 -44.08
N THR A 55 1.31 10.30 -43.02
CA THR A 55 0.19 11.22 -42.73
C THR A 55 0.67 12.66 -42.61
N ARG A 56 -0.25 13.62 -42.77
CA ARG A 56 0.05 15.04 -42.51
C ARG A 56 -0.01 15.29 -41.00
N GLY A 57 0.96 16.02 -40.49
CA GLY A 57 1.11 16.40 -39.09
C GLY A 57 1.50 17.87 -38.96
N LYS A 58 1.64 18.33 -37.72
CA LYS A 58 2.03 19.69 -37.38
C LYS A 58 3.02 19.68 -36.24
N VAL A 59 4.14 20.39 -36.40
CA VAL A 59 5.11 20.59 -35.33
C VAL A 59 4.73 21.85 -34.57
N VAL A 60 4.51 21.72 -33.26
CA VAL A 60 4.21 22.84 -32.37
C VAL A 60 5.26 22.92 -31.26
N PRO A 61 5.56 24.11 -30.72
CA PRO A 61 6.29 24.22 -29.47
C PRO A 61 5.59 23.44 -28.34
N ALA A 62 6.34 22.79 -27.46
CA ALA A 62 5.76 22.02 -26.36
C ALA A 62 4.87 22.86 -25.43
N GLU A 63 5.13 24.17 -25.34
CA GLU A 63 4.32 25.13 -24.57
C GLU A 63 2.93 25.36 -25.17
N GLU A 64 2.76 25.16 -26.49
CA GLU A 64 1.47 25.30 -27.18
C GLU A 64 0.63 24.01 -27.09
N ALA A 65 1.24 22.88 -26.74
CA ALA A 65 0.57 21.61 -26.46
C ALA A 65 0.86 21.12 -25.03
N PRO A 66 0.49 21.89 -23.98
CA PRO A 66 0.90 21.61 -22.60
C PRO A 66 0.15 20.41 -21.98
N ALA A 67 -0.99 20.02 -22.55
CA ALA A 67 -1.82 18.91 -22.09
C ALA A 67 -1.51 17.65 -22.89
N THR A 68 -0.48 16.92 -22.47
CA THR A 68 -0.12 15.61 -23.06
C THR A 68 -0.39 14.49 -22.08
N PHE A 69 -0.62 13.28 -22.58
CA PHE A 69 -0.74 12.08 -21.74
C PHE A 69 -0.24 10.85 -22.48
N ALA A 70 0.39 9.92 -21.76
CA ALA A 70 0.71 8.60 -22.30
C ALA A 70 -0.38 7.61 -21.93
N LEU A 71 -0.75 6.76 -22.88
CA LEU A 71 -1.62 5.62 -22.67
C LEU A 71 -0.81 4.34 -22.85
N HIS A 72 -0.94 3.42 -21.91
CA HIS A 72 -0.26 2.13 -21.92
C HIS A 72 -1.27 1.01 -21.63
N THR A 73 -1.21 -0.07 -22.38
CA THR A 73 -2.07 -1.23 -22.23
C THR A 73 -1.35 -2.28 -21.40
N TYR A 74 -2.03 -2.73 -20.36
CA TYR A 74 -1.57 -3.76 -19.45
C TYR A 74 -2.49 -4.97 -19.51
N CYS A 75 -1.97 -6.12 -19.12
CA CYS A 75 -2.71 -7.36 -19.12
C CYS A 75 -2.37 -8.26 -17.94
N LEU A 76 -3.27 -9.16 -17.60
CA LEU A 76 -3.06 -10.21 -16.61
C LEU A 76 -2.79 -11.53 -17.32
N HIS A 77 -1.55 -12.01 -17.23
CA HIS A 77 -1.08 -13.27 -17.83
C HIS A 77 -0.49 -14.16 -16.73
N ASP A 78 -0.92 -15.42 -16.63
CA ASP A 78 -0.46 -16.37 -15.59
C ASP A 78 -0.44 -15.78 -14.16
N ASP A 79 -1.56 -15.18 -13.72
CA ASP A 79 -1.68 -14.54 -12.40
C ASP A 79 -0.74 -13.34 -12.17
N GLU A 80 -0.13 -12.77 -13.20
CA GLU A 80 0.79 -11.63 -13.08
C GLU A 80 0.44 -10.46 -14.01
N PRO A 81 0.51 -9.21 -13.53
CA PRO A 81 0.36 -8.03 -14.36
C PRO A 81 1.61 -7.75 -15.21
N TYR A 82 1.39 -7.53 -16.51
CA TYR A 82 2.41 -7.14 -17.49
C TYR A 82 1.97 -5.90 -18.27
N LEU A 83 2.95 -5.08 -18.67
CA LEU A 83 2.81 -4.10 -19.73
C LEU A 83 2.91 -4.81 -21.08
N VAL A 84 2.03 -4.50 -22.02
CA VAL A 84 2.12 -4.99 -23.40
C VAL A 84 3.06 -4.06 -24.18
N GLU A 85 4.19 -4.56 -24.66
CA GLU A 85 5.20 -3.75 -25.36
C GLU A 85 4.69 -3.28 -26.74
N PRO A 86 4.93 -2.01 -27.14
CA PRO A 86 4.48 -1.49 -28.43
C PRO A 86 4.95 -2.34 -29.63
N ALA A 87 6.13 -2.93 -29.56
CA ALA A 87 6.79 -3.66 -30.65
C ALA A 87 6.36 -5.14 -30.83
N SER A 88 5.10 -5.49 -30.50
CA SER A 88 4.58 -6.83 -30.79
C SER A 88 4.19 -6.95 -32.28
N ASP A 89 4.73 -7.95 -32.97
CA ASP A 89 4.38 -8.31 -34.35
C ASP A 89 2.97 -8.95 -34.42
N ASP A 90 2.39 -9.01 -35.62
CA ASP A 90 1.08 -9.65 -35.89
C ASP A 90 1.09 -11.14 -35.50
N GLY A 91 0.75 -11.43 -34.23
CA GLY A 91 0.55 -12.79 -33.71
C GLY A 91 1.41 -13.19 -32.50
N GLU A 92 2.35 -12.36 -32.04
CA GLU A 92 3.11 -12.62 -30.81
C GLU A 92 3.26 -11.36 -29.96
N LEU A 93 2.73 -11.41 -28.73
CA LEU A 93 2.81 -10.31 -27.77
C LEU A 93 4.09 -10.41 -26.96
N ILE A 94 4.82 -9.31 -26.86
CA ILE A 94 5.93 -9.16 -25.91
C ILE A 94 5.35 -8.49 -24.66
N LEU A 95 5.44 -9.18 -23.53
CA LEU A 95 4.90 -8.73 -22.25
C LEU A 95 6.07 -8.39 -21.32
N ARG A 96 6.14 -7.16 -20.82
CA ARG A 96 7.10 -6.73 -19.79
C ARG A 96 6.47 -6.81 -18.42
N TRP A 97 7.10 -7.55 -17.52
CA TRP A 97 6.63 -7.69 -16.15
C TRP A 97 6.70 -6.35 -15.41
N THR A 98 5.68 -6.09 -14.60
CA THR A 98 5.58 -4.82 -13.85
C THR A 98 6.42 -4.80 -12.57
N GLY A 99 6.91 -5.97 -12.14
CA GLY A 99 7.88 -6.07 -11.06
C GLY A 99 9.30 -5.68 -11.47
N THR A 100 10.14 -5.41 -10.48
CA THR A 100 11.52 -4.93 -10.67
C THR A 100 12.57 -5.86 -10.08
N ASP A 101 12.17 -6.92 -9.38
CA ASP A 101 13.07 -7.88 -8.74
C ASP A 101 13.57 -8.90 -9.78
N GLU A 102 14.84 -8.82 -10.16
CA GLU A 102 15.43 -9.71 -11.16
C GLU A 102 15.41 -11.19 -10.75
N GLN A 103 15.59 -11.50 -9.46
CA GLN A 103 15.54 -12.89 -9.00
C GLN A 103 14.11 -13.42 -9.13
N ARG A 104 13.12 -12.60 -8.78
CA ARG A 104 11.72 -12.97 -8.95
C ARG A 104 11.33 -13.14 -10.40
N ALA A 105 11.87 -12.31 -11.29
CA ALA A 105 11.66 -12.44 -12.72
C ALA A 105 12.20 -13.78 -13.24
N ARG A 106 13.41 -14.18 -12.80
CA ARG A 106 13.96 -15.52 -13.09
C ARG A 106 13.09 -16.64 -12.54
N ASP A 107 12.59 -16.50 -11.30
CA ASP A 107 11.67 -17.46 -10.68
C ASP A 107 10.37 -17.64 -11.50
N LEU A 108 9.90 -16.57 -12.15
CA LEU A 108 8.75 -16.57 -13.05
C LEU A 108 9.06 -17.14 -14.46
N GLY A 109 10.32 -17.46 -14.75
CA GLY A 109 10.77 -17.91 -16.07
C GLY A 109 10.89 -16.78 -17.10
N LEU A 110 11.09 -15.54 -16.65
CA LEU A 110 11.24 -14.37 -17.51
C LEU A 110 12.70 -14.15 -17.92
N VAL A 111 12.89 -13.57 -19.11
CA VAL A 111 14.20 -13.13 -19.62
C VAL A 111 14.13 -11.62 -19.85
N ASP A 112 15.08 -10.88 -19.28
CA ASP A 112 15.09 -9.41 -19.31
C ASP A 112 13.78 -8.77 -18.81
N LEU A 113 13.15 -9.40 -17.81
CA LEU A 113 11.82 -9.04 -17.28
C LEU A 113 10.68 -9.18 -18.31
N THR A 114 10.88 -9.91 -19.41
CA THR A 114 9.89 -10.08 -20.47
C THR A 114 9.53 -11.56 -20.70
N THR A 115 8.35 -11.77 -21.29
CA THR A 115 7.93 -13.05 -21.87
C THR A 115 7.24 -12.82 -23.21
N ARG A 116 7.26 -13.82 -24.08
CA ARG A 116 6.51 -13.83 -25.34
C ARG A 116 5.27 -14.69 -25.22
N VAL A 117 4.14 -14.22 -25.75
CA VAL A 117 2.85 -14.90 -25.71
C VAL A 117 2.28 -14.96 -27.12
N LYS A 118 2.15 -16.18 -27.65
CA LYS A 118 1.59 -16.45 -28.98
C LYS A 118 0.09 -16.73 -28.97
N ASP A 119 -0.45 -17.12 -27.82
CA ASP A 119 -1.85 -17.44 -27.62
C ASP A 119 -2.51 -16.37 -26.73
N PRO A 120 -3.24 -15.39 -27.30
CA PRO A 120 -3.91 -14.35 -26.53
C PRO A 120 -4.96 -14.88 -25.55
N ASP A 121 -5.47 -16.11 -25.73
CA ASP A 121 -6.45 -16.71 -24.82
C ASP A 121 -5.87 -17.00 -23.42
N THR A 122 -4.54 -16.96 -23.28
CA THR A 122 -3.86 -17.03 -21.97
C THR A 122 -3.98 -15.74 -21.16
N ILE A 123 -4.37 -14.62 -21.80
CA ILE A 123 -4.60 -13.34 -21.14
C ILE A 123 -6.00 -13.33 -20.53
N THR A 124 -6.07 -13.07 -19.23
CA THR A 124 -7.32 -13.18 -18.45
C THR A 124 -7.95 -11.83 -18.11
N ALA A 125 -7.21 -10.74 -18.26
CA ALA A 125 -7.70 -9.37 -18.12
C ALA A 125 -6.85 -8.40 -18.94
N LEU A 126 -7.44 -7.29 -19.34
CA LEU A 126 -6.79 -6.18 -20.03
C LEU A 126 -7.30 -4.86 -19.44
N TRP A 127 -6.41 -3.92 -19.19
CA TRP A 127 -6.74 -2.55 -18.78
C TRP A 127 -5.73 -1.57 -19.37
N GLN A 128 -6.07 -0.29 -19.34
CA GLN A 128 -5.21 0.77 -19.86
C GLN A 128 -4.91 1.77 -18.75
N GLU A 129 -3.61 2.06 -18.56
CA GLU A 129 -3.14 3.12 -17.68
C GLU A 129 -2.90 4.38 -18.50
N ARG A 130 -3.50 5.50 -18.07
CA ARG A 130 -3.23 6.84 -18.61
C ARG A 130 -2.48 7.67 -17.57
N HIS A 131 -1.39 8.28 -18.03
CA HIS A 131 -0.53 9.15 -17.25
C HIS A 131 -0.52 10.54 -17.88
N ASP A 132 -1.14 11.51 -17.23
CA ASP A 132 -1.18 12.90 -17.69
C ASP A 132 0.12 13.64 -17.34
N PHE A 133 0.67 14.33 -18.33
CA PHE A 133 1.82 15.21 -18.21
C PHE A 133 1.39 16.63 -18.52
N ALA A 134 0.84 17.29 -17.51
CA ALA A 134 0.53 18.71 -17.55
C ALA A 134 1.37 19.44 -16.51
N ALA A 135 1.96 20.58 -16.88
CA ALA A 135 2.57 21.48 -15.90
C ALA A 135 1.48 21.94 -14.91
N ALA A 136 1.85 22.24 -13.66
CA ALA A 136 0.87 22.57 -12.60
C ALA A 136 -0.09 23.72 -12.97
N HIS A 137 0.40 24.68 -13.76
CA HIS A 137 -0.36 25.88 -14.16
C HIS A 137 -1.08 25.72 -15.51
N THR A 138 -1.10 24.51 -16.09
CA THR A 138 -1.77 24.27 -17.37
C THR A 138 -3.27 24.51 -17.20
N PRO A 139 -3.91 25.37 -18.02
CA PRO A 139 -5.35 25.58 -17.97
C PRO A 139 -6.08 24.25 -18.18
N ARG A 140 -7.01 23.94 -17.28
CA ARG A 140 -7.88 22.76 -17.35
C ARG A 140 -9.33 23.22 -17.51
N SER A 141 -10.19 22.32 -17.95
CA SER A 141 -11.63 22.54 -17.90
C SER A 141 -12.02 22.97 -16.49
N GLU A 142 -12.83 24.01 -16.38
CA GLU A 142 -13.29 24.50 -15.09
C GLU A 142 -14.09 23.39 -14.37
N PRO A 143 -13.70 22.97 -13.16
CA PRO A 143 -14.43 21.95 -12.41
C PRO A 143 -15.89 22.35 -12.19
N GLY A 144 -16.81 21.41 -12.36
CA GLY A 144 -18.27 21.63 -12.28
C GLY A 144 -18.88 22.18 -13.58
N THR A 145 -18.09 22.38 -14.64
CA THR A 145 -18.60 22.80 -15.96
C THR A 145 -18.70 21.61 -16.92
N GLY A 146 -19.73 21.61 -17.76
CA GLY A 146 -19.98 20.59 -18.78
C GLY A 146 -21.38 19.99 -18.71
N ASP A 147 -21.86 19.50 -19.85
CA ASP A 147 -23.15 18.80 -19.92
C ASP A 147 -22.96 17.31 -19.62
N VAL A 148 -23.30 16.92 -18.39
CA VAL A 148 -23.23 15.55 -17.89
C VAL A 148 -23.99 14.57 -18.80
N GLN A 149 -25.18 14.94 -19.29
CA GLN A 149 -26.00 14.07 -20.13
C GLN A 149 -25.42 13.92 -21.54
N ALA A 150 -24.84 14.99 -22.09
CA ALA A 150 -24.12 14.92 -23.37
C ALA A 150 -22.87 14.03 -23.26
N LEU A 151 -22.11 14.15 -22.16
CA LEU A 151 -20.92 13.32 -21.90
C LEU A 151 -21.28 11.84 -21.76
N LEU A 152 -22.31 11.49 -20.98
CA LEU A 152 -22.79 10.10 -20.85
C LEU A 152 -23.20 9.52 -22.21
N LYS A 153 -23.93 10.28 -23.04
CA LYS A 153 -24.29 9.86 -24.40
C LYS A 153 -23.08 9.71 -25.32
N ALA A 154 -22.07 10.57 -25.18
CA ALA A 154 -20.83 10.48 -25.95
C ALA A 154 -20.01 9.24 -25.55
N ILE A 155 -19.96 8.90 -24.26
CA ILE A 155 -19.37 7.67 -23.73
C ILE A 155 -20.06 6.45 -24.33
N GLY A 156 -21.39 6.37 -24.25
CA GLY A 156 -22.15 5.25 -24.83
C GLY A 156 -21.94 5.09 -26.33
N ARG A 157 -21.91 6.20 -27.09
CA ARG A 157 -21.62 6.18 -28.53
C ARG A 157 -20.18 5.74 -28.84
N THR A 158 -19.21 6.16 -28.03
CA THR A 158 -17.81 5.75 -28.19
C THR A 158 -17.67 4.24 -27.94
N LEU A 159 -18.33 3.72 -26.90
CA LEU A 159 -18.38 2.27 -26.62
C LEU A 159 -18.91 1.49 -27.83
N LEU A 160 -20.09 1.87 -28.33
CA LEU A 160 -20.72 1.19 -29.49
C LEU A 160 -19.83 1.14 -30.75
N GLY A 161 -18.86 2.04 -30.89
CA GLY A 161 -17.97 2.11 -32.04
C GLY A 161 -16.96 0.97 -32.15
N PHE A 162 -16.66 0.26 -31.06
CA PHE A 162 -15.62 -0.79 -31.04
C PHE A 162 -16.07 -2.10 -30.38
N LEU A 163 -17.37 -2.29 -30.12
CA LEU A 163 -17.87 -3.55 -29.56
C LEU A 163 -17.85 -4.68 -30.61
N PRO A 164 -17.53 -5.93 -30.20
CA PRO A 164 -17.61 -7.07 -31.09
C PRO A 164 -19.06 -7.37 -31.50
N SER A 165 -19.24 -8.05 -32.63
CA SER A 165 -20.56 -8.51 -33.07
C SER A 165 -21.18 -9.48 -32.05
N GLY A 166 -22.48 -9.37 -31.81
CA GLY A 166 -23.22 -10.31 -30.94
C GLY A 166 -23.16 -10.02 -29.44
N TRP A 167 -22.53 -8.91 -29.04
CA TRP A 167 -22.42 -8.51 -27.64
C TRP A 167 -23.80 -8.40 -26.93
N GLN A 168 -23.83 -8.77 -25.65
CA GLN A 168 -25.03 -8.79 -24.81
C GLN A 168 -24.99 -7.77 -23.67
N ARG A 169 -23.80 -7.40 -23.22
CA ARG A 169 -23.57 -6.35 -22.21
C ARG A 169 -22.15 -5.85 -22.32
N VAL A 170 -21.91 -4.57 -22.10
CA VAL A 170 -20.57 -4.02 -21.88
C VAL A 170 -20.53 -3.20 -20.59
N ALA A 171 -19.41 -3.29 -19.89
CA ALA A 171 -19.09 -2.42 -18.76
C ALA A 171 -17.72 -1.77 -18.98
N ALA A 172 -17.66 -0.45 -18.80
CA ALA A 172 -16.42 0.31 -18.74
C ALA A 172 -16.21 0.82 -17.32
N GLN A 173 -15.18 0.30 -16.66
CA GLN A 173 -14.79 0.68 -15.31
C GLN A 173 -13.61 1.63 -15.37
N PHE A 174 -13.82 2.85 -14.88
CA PHE A 174 -12.83 3.92 -14.88
C PHE A 174 -12.45 4.28 -13.45
N ARG A 175 -11.15 4.45 -13.19
CA ARG A 175 -10.60 4.87 -11.91
C ARG A 175 -9.62 6.00 -12.14
N GLN A 176 -9.67 7.07 -11.37
CA GLN A 176 -8.70 8.16 -11.52
C GLN A 176 -8.45 8.88 -10.20
N VAL A 177 -7.18 9.24 -9.98
CA VAL A 177 -6.69 10.16 -8.95
C VAL A 177 -5.60 11.02 -9.57
N GLY A 178 -5.80 12.33 -9.55
CA GLY A 178 -4.90 13.32 -10.14
C GLY A 178 -4.65 13.02 -11.61
N ASP A 179 -3.37 12.90 -11.95
CA ASP A 179 -2.86 12.67 -13.31
C ASP A 179 -2.70 11.16 -13.63
N TYR A 180 -3.23 10.25 -12.80
CA TYR A 180 -3.22 8.81 -13.02
C TYR A 180 -4.64 8.24 -13.15
N SER A 181 -4.91 7.49 -14.23
CA SER A 181 -6.17 6.75 -14.39
C SER A 181 -5.99 5.33 -14.94
N GLU A 182 -6.89 4.44 -14.56
CA GLU A 182 -7.07 3.11 -15.14
C GLU A 182 -8.44 3.01 -15.83
N LEU A 183 -8.48 2.38 -17.01
CA LEU A 183 -9.70 2.06 -17.73
C LEU A 183 -9.73 0.57 -18.10
N GLU A 184 -10.81 -0.10 -17.75
CA GLU A 184 -11.05 -1.51 -18.07
C GLU A 184 -12.39 -1.64 -18.79
N VAL A 185 -12.40 -2.24 -19.98
CA VAL A 185 -13.63 -2.47 -20.75
C VAL A 185 -13.83 -3.96 -20.97
N LYS A 186 -14.97 -4.47 -20.50
CA LYS A 186 -15.37 -5.87 -20.61
C LYS A 186 -16.72 -5.99 -21.28
N ALA A 187 -16.77 -6.75 -22.37
CA ALA A 187 -18.01 -7.10 -23.07
C ALA A 187 -18.32 -8.59 -22.92
N ASP A 188 -19.58 -8.93 -22.73
CA ASP A 188 -20.08 -10.30 -22.90
C ASP A 188 -20.44 -10.48 -24.38
N ALA A 189 -19.76 -11.42 -25.06
CA ALA A 189 -19.96 -11.69 -26.48
C ALA A 189 -20.98 -12.83 -26.75
N GLY A 190 -21.67 -13.33 -25.71
CA GLY A 190 -22.51 -14.52 -25.79
C GLY A 190 -21.70 -15.82 -25.60
N GLU A 191 -22.40 -16.95 -25.39
CA GLU A 191 -21.79 -18.28 -25.20
C GLU A 191 -20.80 -18.38 -24.01
N ASP A 192 -21.09 -17.76 -22.86
CA ASP A 192 -20.22 -17.75 -21.66
C ASP A 192 -18.80 -17.21 -21.93
N THR A 193 -18.64 -16.29 -22.90
CA THR A 193 -17.35 -15.70 -23.27
C THR A 193 -17.30 -14.21 -22.93
N ALA A 194 -16.42 -13.83 -22.00
CA ALA A 194 -16.11 -12.43 -21.72
C ALA A 194 -14.90 -11.98 -22.55
N VAL A 195 -15.04 -10.84 -23.22
CA VAL A 195 -14.00 -10.23 -24.03
C VAL A 195 -13.50 -8.98 -23.33
N SER A 196 -12.18 -8.90 -23.11
CA SER A 196 -11.54 -7.65 -22.67
C SER A 196 -11.08 -6.86 -23.88
N LEU A 197 -11.42 -5.57 -23.93
CA LEU A 197 -11.25 -4.72 -25.10
C LEU A 197 -10.28 -3.57 -24.81
N SER A 198 -9.43 -3.25 -25.78
CA SER A 198 -8.62 -2.02 -25.76
C SER A 198 -9.51 -0.84 -26.14
N ALA A 199 -9.74 0.11 -25.24
CA ALA A 199 -10.59 1.25 -25.52
C ALA A 199 -9.84 2.36 -26.25
N PRO A 200 -10.49 3.07 -27.19
CA PRO A 200 -9.90 4.24 -27.83
C PRO A 200 -9.62 5.35 -26.78
N PRO A 201 -8.57 6.19 -26.98
CA PRO A 201 -8.13 7.17 -25.98
C PRO A 201 -9.21 8.22 -25.65
N GLN A 202 -10.15 8.47 -26.56
CA GLN A 202 -11.31 9.33 -26.37
C GLN A 202 -12.20 8.87 -25.23
N LEU A 203 -12.33 7.55 -24.98
CA LEU A 203 -13.19 7.05 -23.91
C LEU A 203 -12.68 7.48 -22.53
N GLY A 204 -11.37 7.31 -22.28
CA GLY A 204 -10.75 7.79 -21.04
C GLY A 204 -10.84 9.31 -20.89
N GLN A 205 -10.66 10.06 -21.98
CA GLN A 205 -10.83 11.51 -21.97
C GLN A 205 -12.26 11.95 -21.61
N LEU A 206 -13.28 11.31 -22.17
CA LEU A 206 -14.68 11.59 -21.86
C LEU A 206 -15.01 11.26 -20.41
N MET A 207 -14.44 10.18 -19.85
CA MET A 207 -14.60 9.84 -18.44
C MET A 207 -13.95 10.89 -17.52
N SER A 208 -12.74 11.37 -17.84
CA SER A 208 -12.11 12.47 -17.08
C SER A 208 -12.91 13.78 -17.18
N GLN A 209 -13.50 14.08 -18.33
CA GLN A 209 -14.40 15.23 -18.49
C GLN A 209 -15.69 15.06 -17.68
N LEU A 210 -16.26 13.84 -17.64
CA LEU A 210 -17.41 13.52 -16.80
C LEU A 210 -17.10 13.71 -15.32
N ARG A 211 -15.93 13.28 -14.84
CA ARG A 211 -15.46 13.57 -13.47
C ARG A 211 -15.45 15.08 -13.21
N SER A 212 -14.87 15.84 -14.13
CA SER A 212 -14.81 17.30 -14.00
C SER A 212 -16.21 17.93 -13.96
N ALA A 213 -17.12 17.51 -14.84
CA ALA A 213 -18.48 18.04 -14.89
C ALA A 213 -19.33 17.69 -13.66
N MET A 214 -19.05 16.57 -13.00
CA MET A 214 -19.75 16.09 -11.80
C MET A 214 -19.17 16.59 -10.48
N TYR A 215 -18.15 17.47 -10.52
CA TYR A 215 -17.54 18.04 -9.33
C TYR A 215 -18.49 18.97 -8.56
N THR A 216 -18.45 18.89 -7.22
CA THR A 216 -19.05 19.89 -6.32
C THR A 216 -18.02 20.39 -5.31
N PRO A 217 -18.08 21.66 -4.84
CA PRO A 217 -17.14 22.17 -3.85
C PRO A 217 -17.20 21.48 -2.47
N GLU A 218 -18.35 20.92 -2.11
CA GLU A 218 -18.52 20.22 -0.82
C GLU A 218 -17.85 18.85 -0.86
N ASP A 219 -18.20 18.03 -1.85
CA ASP A 219 -17.85 16.61 -1.90
C ASP A 219 -16.73 16.29 -2.90
N GLY A 220 -16.26 17.25 -3.69
CA GLY A 220 -15.34 17.03 -4.82
C GLY A 220 -15.96 16.21 -5.95
N THR A 221 -15.20 15.30 -6.55
CA THR A 221 -15.69 14.38 -7.61
C THR A 221 -15.50 12.90 -7.24
N TRP A 222 -15.97 11.99 -8.09
CA TRP A 222 -15.87 10.54 -7.90
C TRP A 222 -14.50 9.99 -8.28
N PHE A 223 -14.07 8.88 -7.68
CA PHE A 223 -12.76 8.24 -7.92
C PHE A 223 -12.84 6.97 -8.75
N GLN A 224 -13.99 6.28 -8.69
CA GLN A 224 -14.29 5.11 -9.49
C GLN A 224 -15.71 5.25 -10.07
N GLY A 225 -15.87 4.94 -11.35
CA GLY A 225 -17.14 4.96 -12.05
C GLY A 225 -17.27 3.75 -12.96
N THR A 226 -18.46 3.14 -13.02
CA THR A 226 -18.76 2.01 -13.90
C THR A 226 -19.92 2.36 -14.80
N TYR A 227 -19.65 2.48 -16.10
CA TYR A 227 -20.67 2.69 -17.12
C TYR A 227 -21.08 1.35 -17.71
N ALA A 228 -22.35 0.98 -17.58
CA ALA A 228 -22.90 -0.25 -18.16
C ALA A 228 -23.85 0.09 -19.30
N LEU A 229 -23.80 -0.68 -20.39
CA LEU A 229 -24.64 -0.50 -21.57
C LEU A 229 -25.18 -1.85 -22.05
N ASP A 230 -26.46 -1.87 -22.43
CA ASP A 230 -27.15 -3.02 -23.03
C ASP A 230 -27.44 -2.83 -24.53
N PRO A 231 -27.76 -3.90 -25.28
CA PRO A 231 -28.03 -3.83 -26.72
C PRO A 231 -29.23 -2.93 -27.08
N GLN A 232 -30.16 -2.71 -26.15
CA GLN A 232 -31.29 -1.80 -26.29
C GLN A 232 -30.89 -0.32 -26.10
N ARG A 233 -29.60 -0.06 -25.84
CA ARG A 233 -28.99 1.25 -25.60
C ARG A 233 -29.45 1.90 -24.30
N ASN A 234 -29.96 1.11 -23.36
CA ASN A 234 -30.12 1.57 -21.99
C ASN A 234 -28.74 1.54 -21.34
N PHE A 235 -28.44 2.61 -20.61
CA PHE A 235 -27.21 2.70 -19.85
C PHE A 235 -27.49 3.08 -18.41
N ASP A 236 -26.55 2.69 -17.56
CA ASP A 236 -26.50 3.05 -16.16
C ASP A 236 -25.06 3.47 -15.81
N PHE A 237 -24.93 4.38 -14.84
CA PHE A 237 -23.63 4.86 -14.38
C PHE A 237 -23.60 4.93 -12.86
N ASP A 238 -22.85 4.00 -12.27
CA ASP A 238 -22.60 3.91 -10.83
C ASP A 238 -21.22 4.48 -10.49
N PHE A 239 -21.09 5.21 -9.38
CA PHE A 239 -19.83 5.87 -9.01
C PHE A 239 -19.65 6.01 -7.49
N ASP A 240 -18.39 6.11 -7.07
CA ASP A 240 -18.00 6.24 -5.67
C ASP A 240 -17.11 7.48 -5.44
N THR A 241 -17.48 8.31 -4.47
CA THR A 241 -16.80 9.57 -4.09
C THR A 241 -16.01 9.46 -2.77
N VAL A 242 -16.05 8.31 -2.10
CA VAL A 242 -15.56 8.11 -0.74
C VAL A 242 -14.55 6.98 -0.65
N ALA A 243 -14.84 5.80 -1.19
CA ALA A 243 -13.97 4.63 -1.07
C ALA A 243 -12.72 4.78 -1.94
N GLU A 244 -11.59 4.22 -1.47
CA GLU A 244 -10.40 4.14 -2.31
C GLU A 244 -10.66 3.18 -3.48
N PRO A 245 -10.31 3.56 -4.73
CA PRO A 245 -10.51 2.68 -5.88
C PRO A 245 -9.77 1.36 -5.74
N GLN A 246 -10.39 0.28 -6.23
CA GLN A 246 -9.75 -1.03 -6.30
C GLN A 246 -8.83 -1.09 -7.52
N TRP A 247 -7.64 -0.51 -7.40
CA TRP A 247 -6.63 -0.46 -8.47
C TRP A 247 -6.16 -1.84 -8.91
N GLN A 248 -5.95 -2.04 -10.22
CA GLN A 248 -5.20 -3.19 -10.72
C GLN A 248 -3.72 -3.04 -10.32
N LEU A 249 -3.18 -1.84 -10.53
CA LEU A 249 -1.86 -1.43 -10.06
C LEU A 249 -1.96 -0.06 -9.36
N PRO A 250 -1.63 0.05 -8.06
CA PRO A 250 -1.82 1.30 -7.34
C PRO A 250 -0.90 2.41 -7.88
N PRO A 251 -1.34 3.67 -7.85
CA PRO A 251 -0.52 4.81 -8.27
C PRO A 251 0.69 5.05 -7.34
N ALA A 252 0.64 4.56 -6.09
CA ALA A 252 1.71 4.72 -5.12
C ALA A 252 3.04 4.12 -5.65
N GLY A 253 4.10 4.94 -5.66
CA GLY A 253 5.44 4.54 -6.14
C GLY A 253 5.68 4.80 -7.63
N ARG A 254 4.65 5.15 -8.42
CA ARG A 254 4.80 5.60 -9.81
C ARG A 254 5.37 7.02 -9.83
N ARG A 255 6.50 7.24 -10.50
CA ARG A 255 7.21 8.54 -10.55
C ARG A 255 6.72 9.47 -11.67
N THR A 256 5.82 8.99 -12.51
CA THR A 256 5.48 9.60 -13.80
C THR A 256 4.25 10.50 -13.77
N ALA A 257 3.43 10.45 -12.72
CA ALA A 257 2.18 11.20 -12.60
C ALA A 257 2.01 11.74 -11.18
N ARG A 258 1.49 12.97 -11.03
CA ARG A 258 1.05 13.49 -9.73
C ARG A 258 -0.31 12.88 -9.41
N THR A 259 -0.56 12.57 -8.15
CA THR A 259 -1.69 11.70 -7.79
C THR A 259 -2.56 12.34 -6.72
N TYR A 260 -2.34 11.99 -5.45
CA TYR A 260 -3.26 12.31 -4.36
C TYR A 260 -3.27 13.81 -3.99
N ASP A 261 -2.11 14.46 -4.03
CA ASP A 261 -1.97 15.91 -3.81
C ASP A 261 -2.60 16.71 -4.94
N ALA A 262 -2.32 16.31 -6.18
CA ALA A 262 -2.86 16.90 -7.39
C ALA A 262 -4.39 16.73 -7.47
N GLU A 263 -4.94 15.60 -7.03
CA GLU A 263 -6.39 15.40 -6.94
C GLU A 263 -7.07 16.48 -6.06
N LEU A 264 -6.48 16.83 -4.91
CA LEU A 264 -7.00 17.89 -4.04
C LEU A 264 -6.72 19.31 -4.59
N GLU A 265 -5.72 19.47 -5.45
CA GLU A 265 -5.47 20.71 -6.20
C GLU A 265 -6.55 20.93 -7.27
N TYR A 266 -6.90 19.88 -8.03
CA TYR A 266 -7.86 19.95 -9.13
C TYR A 266 -9.31 19.94 -8.67
N PHE A 267 -9.61 19.14 -7.64
CA PHE A 267 -10.95 18.97 -7.09
C PHE A 267 -10.95 19.22 -5.56
N PRO A 268 -10.82 20.51 -5.14
CA PRO A 268 -10.93 20.87 -3.74
C PRO A 268 -12.23 20.38 -3.13
N ARG A 269 -12.18 19.91 -1.88
CA ARG A 269 -13.37 19.47 -1.14
C ARG A 269 -13.24 19.89 0.30
N LYS A 270 -14.38 20.06 0.96
CA LYS A 270 -14.43 20.49 2.36
C LYS A 270 -13.81 19.45 3.29
N GLU A 271 -14.21 18.19 3.13
CA GLU A 271 -13.76 17.07 3.98
C GLU A 271 -13.23 15.92 3.10
N PRO A 272 -11.91 15.85 2.85
CA PRO A 272 -11.34 14.78 2.06
C PRO A 272 -11.39 13.42 2.81
N PRO A 273 -11.72 12.31 2.11
CA PRO A 273 -11.68 10.98 2.71
C PRO A 273 -10.33 10.69 3.39
N PRO A 274 -10.32 9.97 4.53
CA PRO A 274 -9.10 9.79 5.33
C PRO A 274 -7.91 9.21 4.55
N TRP A 275 -8.16 8.26 3.64
CA TRP A 275 -7.14 7.66 2.79
C TRP A 275 -6.53 8.68 1.82
N LEU A 276 -7.35 9.54 1.20
CA LEU A 276 -6.90 10.55 0.24
C LEU A 276 -6.09 11.62 0.95
N ALA A 277 -6.62 12.15 2.05
CA ALA A 277 -5.95 13.15 2.85
C ALA A 277 -4.59 12.64 3.39
N GLY A 278 -4.54 11.36 3.79
CA GLY A 278 -3.30 10.72 4.23
C GLY A 278 -2.28 10.59 3.10
N LYS A 279 -2.70 10.05 1.94
CA LYS A 279 -1.79 9.82 0.80
C LYS A 279 -1.39 11.12 0.09
N ALA A 280 -2.19 12.17 0.20
CA ALA A 280 -1.87 13.53 -0.24
C ALA A 280 -0.92 14.28 0.73
N GLY A 281 -0.52 13.65 1.83
CA GLY A 281 0.35 14.27 2.84
C GLY A 281 -0.31 15.42 3.59
N LYS A 282 -1.64 15.52 3.62
CA LYS A 282 -2.32 16.55 4.42
C LYS A 282 -2.09 16.25 5.91
N PRO A 283 -1.93 17.30 6.75
CA PRO A 283 -1.87 17.12 8.19
C PRO A 283 -3.06 16.32 8.73
N LEU A 284 -2.89 15.77 9.93
CA LEU A 284 -4.00 15.12 10.61
C LEU A 284 -5.03 16.16 11.02
N ASP A 285 -6.27 15.95 10.60
CA ASP A 285 -7.40 16.79 11.00
C ASP A 285 -8.00 16.24 12.29
N VAL A 286 -7.45 16.69 13.40
CA VAL A 286 -7.91 16.36 14.75
C VAL A 286 -8.06 17.66 15.55
N GLU A 287 -9.16 17.77 16.29
CA GLU A 287 -9.38 18.84 17.26
C GLU A 287 -9.06 18.31 18.66
N PHE A 288 -8.02 18.86 19.29
CA PHE A 288 -7.64 18.48 20.64
C PHE A 288 -8.40 19.32 21.67
N ARG A 289 -8.96 18.65 22.69
CA ARG A 289 -9.52 19.31 23.87
C ARG A 289 -8.42 19.51 24.91
N HIS A 290 -8.30 20.73 25.44
CA HIS A 290 -7.27 21.04 26.45
C HIS A 290 -7.88 21.01 27.86
N ALA A 291 -7.34 20.14 28.72
CA ALA A 291 -7.82 20.02 30.10
C ALA A 291 -7.33 21.17 30.98
N ARG A 292 -8.25 21.74 31.76
CA ARG A 292 -7.92 22.84 32.67
C ARG A 292 -7.41 22.33 34.01
N VAL A 293 -6.28 22.89 34.45
CA VAL A 293 -5.70 22.60 35.77
C VAL A 293 -6.53 23.19 36.91
N LEU A 294 -7.02 24.43 36.72
CA LEU A 294 -7.84 25.19 37.66
C LEU A 294 -9.16 25.58 36.99
N ASP A 295 -10.24 25.74 37.77
CA ASP A 295 -11.53 26.18 37.24
C ASP A 295 -11.58 27.71 37.07
N SER A 296 -10.88 28.44 37.94
CA SER A 296 -10.65 29.89 37.86
C SER A 296 -9.42 30.30 38.69
N GLY A 297 -8.83 31.46 38.38
CA GLY A 297 -7.64 32.01 39.04
C GLY A 297 -6.40 32.02 38.13
N GLY A 298 -5.95 33.22 37.73
CA GLY A 298 -4.73 33.45 36.96
C GLY A 298 -3.48 33.76 37.81
N GLU A 299 -2.38 34.16 37.17
CA GLU A 299 -1.14 34.56 37.86
C GLU A 299 -1.42 35.63 38.94
N GLY A 300 -1.30 35.25 40.22
CA GLY A 300 -1.47 36.15 41.37
C GLY A 300 -2.82 36.08 42.07
N GLU A 301 -3.80 35.34 41.54
CA GLU A 301 -5.09 35.08 42.19
C GLU A 301 -5.07 33.77 42.99
N GLN A 302 -5.99 33.61 43.95
CA GLN A 302 -6.11 32.31 44.64
C GLN A 302 -6.59 31.24 43.66
N PRO A 303 -5.92 30.07 43.59
CA PRO A 303 -6.34 28.98 42.72
C PRO A 303 -7.67 28.43 43.21
N VAL A 304 -8.69 28.45 42.35
CA VAL A 304 -10.02 27.91 42.66
C VAL A 304 -10.24 26.61 41.91
N VAL A 305 -10.57 25.57 42.66
CA VAL A 305 -11.02 24.28 42.14
C VAL A 305 -12.32 23.92 42.87
N ASN A 306 -13.41 23.86 42.11
CA ASN A 306 -14.73 23.50 42.64
C ASN A 306 -15.22 22.23 41.94
N ARG A 307 -14.57 21.10 42.27
CA ARG A 307 -14.82 19.80 41.66
C ARG A 307 -15.16 18.78 42.74
N PRO A 308 -16.16 17.91 42.54
CA PRO A 308 -16.51 16.88 43.50
C PRO A 308 -15.33 15.90 43.69
N PRO A 309 -14.97 15.53 44.94
CA PRO A 309 -13.86 14.64 45.21
C PRO A 309 -14.10 13.26 44.60
N LEU A 310 -13.01 12.63 44.12
CA LEU A 310 -13.08 11.27 43.59
C LEU A 310 -13.17 10.24 44.73
N PRO A 311 -13.94 9.14 44.56
CA PRO A 311 -13.85 7.97 45.43
C PRO A 311 -12.42 7.45 45.52
N GLN A 312 -12.00 7.03 46.72
CA GLN A 312 -10.63 6.53 46.96
C GLN A 312 -10.24 5.35 46.05
N GLU A 313 -11.20 4.52 45.66
CA GLU A 313 -10.99 3.38 44.76
C GLU A 313 -10.81 3.79 43.29
N GLU A 314 -11.30 4.96 42.90
CA GLU A 314 -11.23 5.48 41.52
C GLU A 314 -9.89 6.18 41.25
N ILE A 315 -9.31 6.83 42.27
CA ILE A 315 -8.07 7.62 42.16
C ILE A 315 -6.92 6.83 41.49
N PRO A 316 -6.59 5.58 41.88
CA PRO A 316 -5.51 4.83 41.24
C PRO A 316 -5.76 4.55 39.76
N ARG A 317 -7.01 4.37 39.34
CA ARG A 317 -7.37 4.10 37.94
C ARG A 317 -7.23 5.35 37.08
N VAL A 318 -7.69 6.50 37.60
CA VAL A 318 -7.57 7.80 36.94
C VAL A 318 -6.10 8.22 36.85
N LEU A 319 -5.33 8.09 37.94
CA LEU A 319 -3.88 8.32 37.90
C LEU A 319 -3.18 7.39 36.91
N GLY A 320 -3.59 6.11 36.87
CA GLY A 320 -3.09 5.14 35.90
C GLY A 320 -3.31 5.57 34.46
N TYR A 321 -4.49 6.09 34.13
CA TYR A 321 -4.79 6.64 32.81
C TYR A 321 -3.91 7.86 32.50
N LEU A 322 -3.92 8.86 33.39
CA LEU A 322 -3.27 10.15 33.17
C LEU A 322 -1.74 10.03 33.04
N PHE A 323 -1.11 9.14 33.79
CA PHE A 323 0.35 8.93 33.74
C PHE A 323 0.81 8.01 32.61
N ARG A 324 -0.01 7.02 32.21
CA ARG A 324 0.34 6.08 31.13
C ARG A 324 0.15 6.67 29.74
N ALA A 325 -0.63 7.73 29.62
CA ALA A 325 -0.80 8.44 28.36
C ALA A 325 0.55 8.95 27.82
N PRO A 326 0.82 8.83 26.51
CA PRO A 326 2.05 9.32 25.91
C PRO A 326 2.31 10.79 26.21
N VAL A 327 3.56 11.11 26.57
CA VAL A 327 4.04 12.49 26.68
C VAL A 327 4.34 13.01 25.27
N VAL A 328 3.74 14.14 24.90
CA VAL A 328 3.92 14.78 23.58
C VAL A 328 4.90 15.94 23.61
N LEU A 329 5.06 16.56 24.77
CA LEU A 329 6.00 17.65 24.97
C LEU A 329 6.51 17.59 26.41
N ALA A 330 7.83 17.64 26.59
CA ALA A 330 8.45 17.75 27.91
C ALA A 330 9.57 18.81 27.83
N ARG A 331 9.56 19.76 28.76
CA ARG A 331 10.61 20.77 28.89
C ARG A 331 11.45 20.46 30.12
N GLN A 332 12.69 20.97 30.12
CA GLN A 332 13.57 20.78 31.26
C GLN A 332 13.19 21.72 32.40
N GLY A 333 13.18 21.19 33.62
CA GLY A 333 12.88 21.94 34.85
C GLY A 333 11.46 21.68 35.38
N GLY A 334 11.26 22.08 36.64
CA GLY A 334 9.95 22.07 37.28
C GLY A 334 9.26 23.43 37.14
N LEU A 335 7.95 23.41 37.05
CA LEU A 335 7.08 24.56 37.25
C LEU A 335 6.82 24.76 38.74
N ARG A 336 6.39 25.98 39.08
CA ARG A 336 5.94 26.31 40.44
C ARG A 336 4.64 25.56 40.74
N ASP A 337 4.56 24.96 41.91
CA ASP A 337 3.31 24.44 42.47
C ASP A 337 2.44 25.60 42.98
N VAL A 338 1.24 25.72 42.40
CA VAL A 338 0.28 26.80 42.72
C VAL A 338 -0.39 26.62 44.08
N PHE A 339 -0.41 25.41 44.63
CA PHE A 339 -0.96 25.11 45.95
C PHE A 339 0.12 25.13 47.05
N ALA A 340 1.40 25.18 46.67
CA ALA A 340 2.50 25.24 47.61
C ALA A 340 2.76 26.68 48.10
N PRO A 341 3.24 26.85 49.35
CA PRO A 341 3.61 28.17 49.87
C PRO A 341 4.73 28.82 49.05
N GLN A 342 4.78 30.16 49.08
CA GLN A 342 5.80 30.95 48.39
C GLN A 342 7.21 30.49 48.81
N GLY A 343 8.07 30.17 47.84
CA GLY A 343 9.45 29.70 48.08
C GLY A 343 9.63 28.17 48.12
N ALA A 344 8.56 27.39 47.94
CA ALA A 344 8.68 25.96 47.75
C ALA A 344 9.47 25.60 46.47
N PRO A 345 10.18 24.46 46.44
CA PRO A 345 10.87 23.99 45.23
C PRO A 345 9.90 23.82 44.06
N HIS A 346 10.39 24.08 42.85
CA HIS A 346 9.63 23.82 41.63
C HIS A 346 9.62 22.31 41.34
N ASP A 347 8.52 21.63 41.69
CA ASP A 347 8.39 20.17 41.61
C ASP A 347 7.29 19.69 40.65
N VAL A 348 6.54 20.60 40.03
CA VAL A 348 5.50 20.26 39.05
C VAL A 348 6.17 20.01 37.69
N PRO A 349 6.02 18.83 37.07
CA PRO A 349 6.66 18.56 35.78
C PRO A 349 6.12 19.46 34.65
N ASP A 350 7.01 20.09 33.87
CA ASP A 350 6.65 20.78 32.62
C ASP A 350 6.54 19.77 31.47
N ALA A 351 5.45 19.01 31.46
CA ALA A 351 5.16 18.05 30.42
C ALA A 351 3.67 18.04 30.07
N PHE A 352 3.35 17.61 28.85
CA PHE A 352 1.99 17.47 28.34
C PHE A 352 1.78 16.04 27.86
N HIS A 353 0.65 15.48 28.22
CA HIS A 353 0.21 14.14 27.82
C HIS A 353 -0.97 14.24 26.85
N THR A 354 -1.17 13.20 26.04
CA THR A 354 -2.37 13.06 25.22
C THR A 354 -2.87 11.62 25.17
N ASP A 355 -4.19 11.44 25.06
CA ASP A 355 -4.83 10.19 24.67
C ASP A 355 -5.27 10.17 23.19
N GLY A 356 -4.98 11.25 22.45
CA GLY A 356 -5.37 11.46 21.06
C GLY A 356 -6.62 12.32 20.86
N THR A 357 -7.41 12.55 21.90
CA THR A 357 -8.54 13.50 21.88
C THR A 357 -8.31 14.67 22.84
N TRP A 358 -7.77 14.37 24.02
CA TRP A 358 -7.42 15.35 25.04
C TRP A 358 -5.91 15.59 25.11
N ILE A 359 -5.55 16.82 25.45
CA ILE A 359 -4.21 17.20 25.89
C ILE A 359 -4.32 17.73 27.31
N TRP A 360 -3.48 17.24 28.22
CA TRP A 360 -3.42 17.74 29.60
C TRP A 360 -1.98 17.93 30.08
N PRO A 361 -1.71 18.96 30.90
CA PRO A 361 -0.42 19.12 31.53
C PRO A 361 -0.21 18.07 32.63
N ALA A 362 1.04 17.66 32.87
CA ALA A 362 1.45 16.75 33.93
C ALA A 362 1.14 17.28 35.34
N ALA A 363 0.83 18.57 35.46
CA ALA A 363 0.24 19.18 36.65
C ALA A 363 -1.07 18.47 37.09
N VAL A 364 -1.92 18.03 36.15
CA VAL A 364 -3.20 17.36 36.46
C VAL A 364 -2.99 16.07 37.28
N PRO A 365 -2.23 15.06 36.80
CA PRO A 365 -1.93 13.88 37.61
C PRO A 365 -1.07 14.20 38.84
N HIS A 366 -0.19 15.21 38.78
CA HIS A 366 0.60 15.63 39.95
C HIS A 366 -0.30 16.11 41.09
N TYR A 367 -1.25 17.01 40.82
CA TYR A 367 -2.14 17.57 41.84
C TYR A 367 -3.19 16.57 42.33
N LEU A 368 -3.68 15.67 41.47
CA LEU A 368 -4.53 14.57 41.91
C LEU A 368 -3.78 13.69 42.92
N ARG A 369 -2.51 13.38 42.66
CA ARG A 369 -1.68 12.55 43.56
C ARG A 369 -1.32 13.27 44.86
N LYS A 370 -0.94 14.56 44.80
CA LYS A 370 -0.40 15.32 45.93
C LYS A 370 -1.48 15.92 46.83
N TYR A 371 -2.57 16.40 46.22
CA TYR A 371 -3.63 17.17 46.91
C TYR A 371 -5.02 16.54 46.79
N GLY A 372 -5.19 15.44 46.04
CA GLY A 372 -6.50 14.83 45.80
C GLY A 372 -7.39 15.67 44.88
N VAL A 373 -6.82 16.62 44.14
CA VAL A 373 -7.54 17.53 43.25
C VAL A 373 -8.02 16.77 42.00
N PRO A 374 -9.35 16.65 41.77
CA PRO A 374 -9.88 15.94 40.61
C PRO A 374 -9.54 16.63 39.28
N PRO A 375 -9.36 15.88 38.18
CA PRO A 375 -9.37 16.43 36.83
C PRO A 375 -10.72 17.10 36.50
N GLU A 376 -10.74 17.90 35.43
CA GLU A 376 -11.98 18.49 34.90
C GLU A 376 -13.03 17.41 34.61
N SER A 377 -14.31 17.72 34.86
CA SER A 377 -15.42 16.75 34.76
C SER A 377 -15.50 16.09 33.40
N ASP A 378 -15.38 16.87 32.32
CA ASP A 378 -15.48 16.36 30.96
C ASP A 378 -14.33 15.41 30.60
N LEU A 379 -13.13 15.68 31.11
CA LEU A 379 -11.98 14.78 30.96
C LEU A 379 -12.21 13.50 31.78
N LEU A 380 -12.72 13.63 33.01
CA LEU A 380 -13.02 12.49 33.86
C LEU A 380 -14.09 11.58 33.23
N ASP A 381 -15.13 12.17 32.64
CA ASP A 381 -16.18 11.43 31.93
C ASP A 381 -15.62 10.72 30.69
N ALA A 382 -14.71 11.37 29.95
CA ALA A 382 -13.99 10.73 28.84
C ALA A 382 -13.12 9.54 29.32
N ILE A 383 -12.39 9.68 30.43
CA ILE A 383 -11.59 8.60 31.03
C ILE A 383 -12.48 7.42 31.41
N ARG A 384 -13.65 7.68 32.03
CA ARG A 384 -14.63 6.67 32.40
C ARG A 384 -15.23 5.97 31.18
N ALA A 385 -15.55 6.72 30.12
CA ALA A 385 -16.07 6.19 28.87
C ALA A 385 -15.06 5.23 28.20
N GLN A 386 -13.75 5.52 28.32
CA GLN A 386 -12.66 4.64 27.87
C GLN A 386 -12.35 3.50 28.85
N GLN A 387 -13.17 3.31 29.88
CA GLN A 387 -12.96 2.31 30.93
C GLN A 387 -11.57 2.38 31.56
N TYR A 388 -11.00 3.59 31.69
CA TYR A 388 -9.67 3.84 32.23
C TYR A 388 -8.52 3.21 31.42
N ASN A 389 -8.75 2.84 30.16
CA ASN A 389 -7.72 2.37 29.24
C ASN A 389 -7.31 3.50 28.30
N VAL A 390 -6.02 3.83 28.27
CA VAL A 390 -5.50 4.86 27.36
C VAL A 390 -5.54 4.33 25.93
N PRO A 391 -6.24 5.02 25.00
CA PRO A 391 -6.14 4.76 23.56
C PRO A 391 -4.71 4.90 23.03
N TYR A 392 -4.43 4.24 21.90
CA TYR A 392 -3.15 4.40 21.23
C TYR A 392 -3.13 5.70 20.42
N ALA A 393 -2.47 6.73 20.95
CA ALA A 393 -2.13 7.93 20.18
C ALA A 393 -0.94 7.62 19.27
N ASN A 394 -1.19 7.37 17.98
CA ASN A 394 -0.15 7.09 17.00
C ASN A 394 0.83 8.26 16.84
N ARG A 395 1.99 8.03 16.18
CA ARG A 395 3.01 9.06 15.99
C ARG A 395 2.46 10.33 15.36
N SER A 396 1.65 10.22 14.30
CA SER A 396 1.04 11.37 13.63
C SER A 396 0.18 12.22 14.58
N VAL A 397 -0.64 11.59 15.43
CA VAL A 397 -1.42 12.28 16.48
C VAL A 397 -0.50 13.02 17.45
N ARG A 398 0.56 12.36 17.94
CA ARG A 398 1.45 12.94 18.95
C ARG A 398 2.26 14.13 18.42
N VAL A 399 2.81 14.04 17.21
CA VAL A 399 3.54 15.17 16.61
C VAL A 399 2.58 16.31 16.25
N THR A 400 1.33 16.01 15.90
CA THR A 400 0.28 17.04 15.70
C THR A 400 -0.03 17.76 17.02
N ALA A 401 -0.24 17.01 18.12
CA ALA A 401 -0.45 17.58 19.45
C ALA A 401 0.74 18.45 19.92
N GLU A 402 1.98 17.99 19.67
CA GLU A 402 3.19 18.76 19.96
C GLU A 402 3.24 20.06 19.14
N ALA A 403 2.94 20.01 17.85
CA ALA A 403 2.91 21.18 16.98
C ALA A 403 1.89 22.22 17.46
N ASP A 404 0.68 21.80 17.83
CA ASP A 404 -0.37 22.67 18.37
C ASP A 404 0.08 23.34 19.68
N LEU A 405 0.69 22.58 20.61
CA LEU A 405 1.24 23.10 21.87
C LEU A 405 2.37 24.12 21.67
N LEU A 406 3.14 23.98 20.59
CA LEU A 406 4.23 24.89 20.24
C LEU A 406 3.80 26.04 19.33
N GLY A 407 2.53 26.09 18.89
CA GLY A 407 2.05 27.05 17.90
C GLY A 407 2.75 26.93 16.53
N LYS A 408 3.24 25.73 16.20
CA LYS A 408 3.92 25.43 14.93
C LYS A 408 2.93 24.88 13.91
N PRO A 409 3.19 25.02 12.60
CA PRO A 409 2.40 24.34 11.58
C PRO A 409 2.36 22.82 11.80
N ARG A 410 1.17 22.23 11.71
CA ARG A 410 0.98 20.77 11.85
C ARG A 410 1.77 20.02 10.76
N PRO A 411 2.47 18.94 11.10
CA PRO A 411 3.27 18.19 10.14
C PRO A 411 2.38 17.40 9.15
N PRO A 412 2.88 17.11 7.93
CA PRO A 412 2.23 16.16 7.04
C PRO A 412 2.27 14.73 7.62
N ARG A 413 1.27 13.90 7.27
CA ARG A 413 1.26 12.47 7.63
C ARG A 413 2.41 11.72 6.94
N ALA A 414 3.03 10.79 7.66
CA ALA A 414 4.09 9.97 7.08
C ALA A 414 3.50 8.89 6.15
N PRO A 415 4.19 8.50 5.06
CA PRO A 415 3.73 7.43 4.17
C PRO A 415 3.48 6.09 4.89
N GLU A 416 4.26 5.79 5.93
CA GLU A 416 4.10 4.59 6.76
C GLU A 416 2.77 4.55 7.52
N ASP A 417 2.19 5.71 7.86
CA ASP A 417 0.93 5.81 8.60
C ASP A 417 -0.30 5.52 7.74
N VAL A 418 -0.12 5.51 6.40
CA VAL A 418 -1.20 5.37 5.41
C VAL A 418 -0.95 4.18 4.47
N ALA A 419 0.19 3.49 4.63
CA ALA A 419 0.53 2.33 3.82
C ALA A 419 -0.29 1.12 4.26
N GLU A 420 -1.00 0.49 3.32
CA GLU A 420 -1.62 -0.80 3.59
C GLU A 420 -0.56 -1.90 3.72
N PRO A 421 -0.76 -2.87 4.64
CA PRO A 421 0.11 -4.03 4.72
C PRO A 421 0.04 -4.82 3.40
N SER A 422 1.20 -5.32 2.95
CA SER A 422 1.27 -6.13 1.73
C SER A 422 0.39 -7.37 1.82
N THR A 423 -0.07 -7.90 0.68
CA THR A 423 -0.87 -9.14 0.62
C THR A 423 -0.17 -10.28 1.36
N LEU A 424 1.14 -10.45 1.17
CA LEU A 424 1.93 -11.46 1.87
C LEU A 424 1.94 -11.27 3.38
N THR A 425 2.02 -10.02 3.85
CA THR A 425 1.92 -9.71 5.27
C THR A 425 0.54 -10.08 5.82
N LYS A 426 -0.54 -9.79 5.08
CA LYS A 426 -1.91 -10.21 5.43
C LYS A 426 -2.00 -11.75 5.53
N VAL A 427 -1.44 -12.49 4.57
CA VAL A 427 -1.35 -13.97 4.59
C VAL A 427 -0.60 -14.50 5.82
N GLN A 428 0.55 -13.89 6.16
CA GLN A 428 1.31 -14.29 7.34
C GLN A 428 0.52 -14.14 8.65
N ARG A 429 -0.42 -13.20 8.70
CA ARG A 429 -1.34 -12.98 9.83
C ARG A 429 -2.51 -13.96 9.87
N GLY A 430 -2.62 -14.85 8.89
CA GLY A 430 -3.74 -15.80 8.79
C GLY A 430 -4.97 -15.24 8.08
N VAL A 431 -4.84 -14.11 7.37
CA VAL A 431 -5.89 -13.64 6.46
C VAL A 431 -5.83 -14.45 5.18
N GLU A 432 -6.95 -15.05 4.78
CA GLU A 432 -7.07 -15.79 3.53
C GLU A 432 -7.30 -14.82 2.36
N PRO A 433 -6.36 -14.74 1.38
CA PRO A 433 -6.51 -13.86 0.24
C PRO A 433 -7.45 -14.50 -0.78
N ARG A 434 -8.20 -13.68 -1.53
CA ARG A 434 -9.03 -14.19 -2.64
C ARG A 434 -8.20 -14.80 -3.77
N ARG A 435 -7.04 -14.18 -4.08
CA ARG A 435 -6.07 -14.63 -5.08
C ARG A 435 -4.70 -14.01 -4.74
N LEU A 436 -3.63 -14.71 -5.05
CA LEU A 436 -2.26 -14.20 -5.00
C LEU A 436 -1.72 -14.09 -6.42
N ARG A 437 -0.86 -13.08 -6.65
CA ARG A 437 -0.09 -13.00 -7.89
C ARG A 437 0.97 -14.11 -7.92
N ALA A 438 1.43 -14.53 -9.10
CA ALA A 438 2.39 -15.64 -9.18
C ALA A 438 3.69 -15.38 -8.40
N SER A 439 4.20 -14.15 -8.46
CA SER A 439 5.36 -13.67 -7.71
C SER A 439 5.13 -13.70 -6.19
N GLU A 440 3.91 -13.39 -5.75
CA GLU A 440 3.50 -13.49 -4.34
C GLU A 440 3.44 -14.98 -3.92
N VAL A 441 2.86 -15.86 -4.74
CA VAL A 441 2.86 -17.31 -4.49
C VAL A 441 4.28 -17.85 -4.33
N LEU A 442 5.18 -17.53 -5.27
CA LEU A 442 6.57 -17.98 -5.20
C LEU A 442 7.31 -17.38 -3.99
N SER A 443 6.94 -16.17 -3.56
CA SER A 443 7.51 -15.54 -2.37
C SER A 443 7.04 -16.28 -1.12
N ALA A 444 5.74 -16.52 -1.02
CA ALA A 444 5.14 -17.30 0.05
C ALA A 444 5.72 -18.72 0.11
N LEU A 445 5.91 -19.39 -1.03
CA LEU A 445 6.52 -20.72 -1.11
C LEU A 445 7.93 -20.73 -0.53
N ARG A 446 8.83 -19.85 -0.98
CA ARG A 446 10.19 -19.74 -0.43
C ARG A 446 10.17 -19.49 1.08
N MET A 447 9.29 -18.58 1.53
CA MET A 447 9.12 -18.29 2.95
C MET A 447 8.65 -19.52 3.74
N ARG A 448 7.73 -20.32 3.19
CA ARG A 448 7.25 -21.57 3.82
C ARG A 448 8.30 -22.67 3.82
N LEU A 449 9.03 -22.86 2.73
CA LEU A 449 10.14 -23.84 2.67
C LEU A 449 11.23 -23.49 3.69
N ALA A 450 11.66 -22.23 3.73
CA ALA A 450 12.63 -21.75 4.71
C ALA A 450 12.11 -21.87 6.16
N GLU A 451 10.80 -21.70 6.35
CA GLU A 451 10.12 -21.89 7.63
C GLU A 451 10.17 -23.34 8.13
N TYR A 452 10.08 -24.33 7.24
CA TYR A 452 10.22 -25.75 7.62
C TYR A 452 11.67 -26.25 7.60
N GLY A 453 12.66 -25.34 7.56
CA GLY A 453 14.08 -25.70 7.55
C GLY A 453 14.57 -26.27 6.23
N ILE A 454 13.78 -26.20 5.17
CA ILE A 454 14.18 -26.65 3.83
C ILE A 454 15.07 -25.56 3.23
N GLY A 455 16.38 -25.80 3.27
CA GLY A 455 17.37 -24.93 2.65
C GLY A 455 17.24 -24.91 1.13
N GLU A 456 17.72 -23.85 0.51
CA GLU A 456 17.76 -23.76 -0.97
C GLU A 456 18.61 -24.88 -1.58
N SER A 457 19.45 -25.59 -0.84
CA SER A 457 20.14 -26.79 -1.35
C SER A 457 19.20 -27.94 -1.74
N ALA A 458 17.97 -27.98 -1.23
CA ALA A 458 17.02 -29.08 -1.48
C ALA A 458 16.14 -28.86 -2.72
N TYR A 459 16.08 -27.62 -3.22
CA TYR A 459 15.17 -27.25 -4.29
C TYR A 459 15.71 -26.16 -5.21
N ARG A 460 15.12 -26.01 -6.39
CA ARG A 460 15.32 -24.88 -7.29
C ARG A 460 13.96 -24.34 -7.71
N ILE A 461 13.84 -23.01 -7.77
CA ILE A 461 12.67 -22.33 -8.32
C ILE A 461 13.16 -21.48 -9.49
N GLY A 462 12.46 -21.54 -10.63
CA GLY A 462 12.79 -20.83 -11.86
C GLY A 462 13.89 -21.47 -12.72
N ALA A 463 14.54 -22.52 -12.21
CA ALA A 463 15.63 -23.21 -12.90
C ALA A 463 15.65 -24.70 -12.53
N THR A 464 16.43 -25.46 -13.28
CA THR A 464 16.69 -26.89 -13.04
C THR A 464 18.07 -27.08 -12.41
N ALA A 465 18.20 -28.10 -11.56
CA ALA A 465 19.48 -28.63 -11.11
C ALA A 465 19.32 -30.10 -10.73
N ASP A 466 20.36 -30.90 -10.95
CA ASP A 466 20.35 -32.31 -10.60
C ASP A 466 20.28 -32.54 -9.09
N ASP A 467 19.71 -33.70 -8.73
CA ASP A 467 19.52 -34.22 -7.38
C ASP A 467 18.65 -33.38 -6.44
N VAL A 468 17.94 -32.38 -6.97
CA VAL A 468 17.03 -31.52 -6.20
C VAL A 468 15.64 -31.44 -6.83
N TRP A 469 14.66 -31.04 -6.04
CA TRP A 469 13.31 -30.77 -6.55
C TRP A 469 13.26 -29.41 -7.22
N CYS A 470 12.79 -29.38 -8.46
CA CYS A 470 12.71 -28.16 -9.25
C CYS A 470 11.25 -27.77 -9.45
N LEU A 471 10.98 -26.46 -9.40
CA LEU A 471 9.73 -25.84 -9.87
C LEU A 471 10.10 -24.75 -10.88
N HIS A 472 9.66 -24.88 -12.11
CA HIS A 472 9.86 -23.84 -13.12
C HIS A 472 8.79 -23.89 -14.20
N ARG A 473 8.73 -22.82 -15.01
CA ARG A 473 7.81 -22.72 -16.14
C ARG A 473 8.35 -23.51 -17.34
N THR A 474 7.45 -24.18 -18.07
CA THR A 474 7.71 -24.96 -19.30
C THR A 474 6.64 -24.66 -20.35
N ALA A 475 6.77 -25.23 -21.54
CA ALA A 475 5.73 -25.17 -22.58
C ALA A 475 4.41 -25.87 -22.16
N ASN A 476 4.45 -26.81 -21.22
CA ASN A 476 3.29 -27.56 -20.71
C ASN A 476 2.70 -26.95 -19.42
N GLY A 477 3.11 -25.74 -19.05
CA GLY A 477 2.77 -25.10 -17.79
C GLY A 477 3.90 -25.19 -16.76
N TRP A 478 3.55 -25.11 -15.47
CA TRP A 478 4.49 -25.20 -14.37
C TRP A 478 4.85 -26.65 -14.08
N GLU A 479 6.12 -27.00 -14.21
CA GLU A 479 6.62 -28.34 -13.89
C GLU A 479 7.13 -28.41 -12.45
N VAL A 480 6.79 -29.49 -11.75
CA VAL A 480 7.40 -29.89 -10.48
C VAL A 480 7.94 -31.31 -10.61
N ALA A 481 9.26 -31.47 -10.46
CA ALA A 481 9.93 -32.76 -10.60
C ALA A 481 11.25 -32.80 -9.81
N ARG A 482 11.73 -33.99 -9.48
CA ARG A 482 13.14 -34.19 -9.10
C ARG A 482 13.95 -34.35 -10.38
N TYR A 483 15.10 -33.69 -10.49
CA TYR A 483 15.99 -33.86 -11.63
C TYR A 483 17.12 -34.85 -11.32
N ALA A 484 17.46 -35.70 -12.28
CA ALA A 484 18.60 -36.61 -12.23
C ALA A 484 19.18 -36.76 -13.63
N ASP A 485 20.51 -36.69 -13.75
CA ASP A 485 21.24 -36.77 -15.02
C ASP A 485 20.70 -35.79 -16.10
N GLY A 486 20.31 -34.58 -15.67
CA GLY A 486 19.75 -33.53 -16.52
C GLY A 486 18.29 -33.72 -16.94
N ALA A 487 17.59 -34.74 -16.44
CA ALA A 487 16.22 -35.06 -16.82
C ALA A 487 15.25 -35.09 -15.61
N PRO A 488 13.97 -34.69 -15.80
CA PRO A 488 12.98 -34.80 -14.74
C PRO A 488 12.55 -36.26 -14.53
N VAL A 489 12.44 -36.66 -13.26
CA VAL A 489 11.91 -37.95 -12.82
C VAL A 489 10.45 -37.77 -12.41
N GLU A 490 9.54 -38.44 -13.14
CA GLU A 490 8.08 -38.39 -12.92
C GLU A 490 7.51 -36.95 -12.82
N PRO A 491 7.72 -36.10 -13.85
CA PRO A 491 7.30 -34.70 -13.80
C PRO A 491 5.78 -34.56 -13.65
N ARG A 492 5.37 -33.59 -12.83
CA ARG A 492 3.99 -33.14 -12.69
C ARG A 492 3.85 -31.75 -13.28
N TYR A 493 2.84 -31.54 -14.12
CA TYR A 493 2.57 -30.27 -14.77
C TYR A 493 1.28 -29.63 -14.22
N PHE A 494 1.33 -28.32 -14.01
CA PHE A 494 0.22 -27.55 -13.48
C PHE A 494 -0.04 -26.31 -14.36
N PRO A 495 -1.30 -25.98 -14.65
CA PRO A 495 -1.63 -24.74 -15.34
C PRO A 495 -1.26 -23.49 -14.54
N ARG A 496 -1.36 -23.54 -13.20
CA ARG A 496 -1.13 -22.40 -12.31
C ARG A 496 0.03 -22.66 -11.36
N VAL A 497 0.77 -21.59 -11.05
CA VAL A 497 1.90 -21.67 -10.12
C VAL A 497 1.45 -21.99 -8.69
N HIS A 498 0.22 -21.63 -8.32
CA HIS A 498 -0.33 -21.91 -7.00
C HIS A 498 -0.33 -23.41 -6.72
N ASP A 499 -0.89 -24.21 -7.64
CA ASP A 499 -0.98 -25.66 -7.50
C ASP A 499 0.41 -26.33 -7.58
N ALA A 500 1.30 -25.78 -8.42
CA ALA A 500 2.70 -26.22 -8.47
C ALA A 500 3.44 -25.94 -7.16
N ALA A 501 3.23 -24.78 -6.54
CA ALA A 501 3.84 -24.41 -5.28
C ALA A 501 3.37 -25.34 -4.15
N GLU A 502 2.06 -25.63 -4.09
CA GLU A 502 1.51 -26.61 -3.15
C GLU A 502 2.10 -28.01 -3.37
N ALA A 503 2.26 -28.42 -4.63
CA ALA A 503 2.85 -29.71 -4.98
C ALA A 503 4.34 -29.82 -4.59
N LEU A 504 5.13 -28.77 -4.81
CA LEU A 504 6.54 -28.75 -4.38
C LEU A 504 6.64 -28.79 -2.85
N LEU A 505 5.87 -27.94 -2.16
CA LEU A 505 5.83 -27.88 -0.70
C LEU A 505 5.44 -29.23 -0.11
N GLY A 506 4.37 -29.86 -0.60
CA GLY A 506 3.95 -31.18 -0.18
C GLY A 506 4.99 -32.27 -0.51
N SER A 507 5.64 -32.21 -1.67
CA SER A 507 6.64 -33.20 -2.08
C SER A 507 7.85 -33.23 -1.16
N LEU A 508 8.26 -32.07 -0.63
CA LEU A 508 9.39 -31.93 0.29
C LEU A 508 9.01 -32.20 1.75
N LEU A 509 7.81 -31.77 2.19
CA LEU A 509 7.38 -31.93 3.58
C LEU A 509 6.86 -33.34 3.91
N LEU A 510 6.21 -34.02 2.96
CA LEU A 510 5.67 -35.37 3.20
C LEU A 510 6.77 -36.44 3.35
N LEU A 511 7.92 -36.24 2.70
CA LEU A 511 9.01 -37.20 2.67
C LEU A 511 10.33 -36.48 3.01
N PRO A 512 10.64 -36.30 4.31
CA PRO A 512 11.80 -35.56 4.79
C PRO A 512 13.15 -36.02 4.21
N GLY A 513 13.29 -37.29 3.83
CA GLY A 513 14.49 -37.81 3.14
C GLY A 513 14.80 -37.13 1.81
N ARG A 514 13.84 -36.37 1.25
CA ARG A 514 14.00 -35.57 0.03
C ARG A 514 14.63 -34.19 0.27
N MET A 515 14.82 -33.77 1.53
CA MET A 515 15.34 -32.44 1.88
C MET A 515 16.86 -32.28 1.67
N GLY A 516 17.56 -33.33 1.21
CA GLY A 516 19.03 -33.33 1.07
C GLY A 516 19.73 -33.31 2.43
N GLY A 517 20.89 -33.96 2.56
CA GLY A 517 21.55 -34.17 3.85
C GLY A 517 21.83 -32.88 4.62
N GLY A 518 21.07 -32.64 5.68
CA GLY A 518 21.20 -31.51 6.59
C GLY A 518 20.29 -31.70 7.79
N THR A 519 20.78 -32.47 8.77
CA THR A 519 20.31 -32.60 10.16
C THR A 519 18.80 -32.50 10.39
N SER A 520 18.19 -33.68 10.58
CA SER A 520 16.95 -33.87 11.31
C SER A 520 16.95 -33.04 12.60
N ALA A 521 16.27 -31.90 12.61
CA ALA A 521 15.86 -31.26 13.85
C ALA A 521 14.61 -32.01 14.31
N GLU A 522 14.81 -32.84 15.33
CA GLU A 522 13.78 -33.59 16.01
C GLU A 522 12.58 -32.70 16.36
N GLN A 523 11.39 -33.21 16.05
CA GLN A 523 10.12 -32.62 16.45
C GLN A 523 10.01 -32.71 17.97
N GLU A 524 10.36 -31.63 18.68
CA GLU A 524 10.12 -31.50 20.11
C GLU A 524 8.76 -30.86 20.42
N HIS A 525 8.12 -31.37 21.47
CA HIS A 525 6.79 -31.00 21.94
C HIS A 525 6.68 -29.52 22.42
N PRO A 526 5.45 -28.95 22.46
CA PRO A 526 5.20 -27.50 22.41
C PRO A 526 5.33 -26.69 23.72
N THR A 527 6.18 -27.11 24.67
CA THR A 527 6.28 -26.40 25.97
C THR A 527 7.59 -25.68 26.23
N ASP A 528 8.71 -26.04 25.58
CA ASP A 528 10.00 -25.36 25.74
C ASP A 528 10.55 -24.92 24.39
N TRP A 529 10.32 -23.65 24.02
CA TRP A 529 10.91 -23.08 22.81
C TRP A 529 12.42 -22.88 23.01
N PRO A 530 13.28 -23.26 22.04
CA PRO A 530 14.74 -23.21 22.19
C PRO A 530 15.28 -21.78 22.26
N ILE A 531 14.48 -20.80 21.82
CA ILE A 531 14.80 -19.38 21.91
C ILE A 531 13.80 -18.71 22.85
N GLN A 532 14.32 -18.06 23.88
CA GLN A 532 13.54 -17.31 24.85
C GLN A 532 13.68 -15.80 24.61
N PRO A 533 12.63 -15.00 24.85
CA PRO A 533 12.73 -13.54 24.84
C PRO A 533 13.72 -13.06 25.88
N LEU A 534 14.60 -12.14 25.50
CA LEU A 534 15.50 -11.49 26.45
C LEU A 534 14.75 -10.50 27.33
N ARG A 535 15.43 -10.01 28.38
CA ARG A 535 14.85 -9.05 29.34
C ARG A 535 14.33 -7.82 28.61
N GLY A 536 13.07 -7.48 28.86
CA GLY A 536 12.38 -6.34 28.25
C GLY A 536 11.75 -6.63 26.89
N GLU A 537 11.89 -7.84 26.36
CA GLU A 537 11.09 -8.29 25.21
C GLU A 537 9.78 -8.95 25.66
N PRO A 538 8.72 -8.91 24.83
CA PRO A 538 7.45 -9.56 25.15
C PRO A 538 7.63 -11.06 25.42
N PRO A 539 6.91 -11.64 26.40
CA PRO A 539 7.04 -13.05 26.74
C PRO A 539 6.44 -13.94 25.64
N LEU A 540 6.85 -15.21 25.55
CA LEU A 540 6.40 -16.11 24.47
C LEU A 540 4.88 -16.25 24.30
N PRO A 541 4.03 -16.30 25.35
CA PRO A 541 2.57 -16.34 25.19
C PRO A 541 2.01 -15.17 24.38
N PHE A 542 2.78 -14.09 24.26
CA PHE A 542 2.45 -12.91 23.49
C PHE A 542 2.57 -13.09 21.97
N PHE A 543 3.13 -14.20 21.52
CA PHE A 543 3.26 -14.53 20.12
C PHE A 543 2.35 -15.71 19.78
N ARG A 544 1.53 -15.62 18.74
CA ARG A 544 0.73 -16.73 18.20
C ARG A 544 1.48 -17.38 17.04
N ASN A 545 1.08 -18.60 16.67
CA ASN A 545 1.65 -19.33 15.52
C ASN A 545 3.18 -19.41 15.57
N LYS A 546 3.70 -19.63 16.80
CA LYS A 546 5.14 -19.74 17.06
C LYS A 546 5.73 -20.94 16.34
N ARG A 547 6.93 -20.77 15.79
CA ARG A 547 7.68 -21.81 15.07
C ARG A 547 9.12 -21.38 14.83
N MET A 548 10.01 -22.35 14.64
CA MET A 548 11.39 -22.08 14.27
C MET A 548 11.48 -21.81 12.76
N VAL A 549 12.23 -20.79 12.34
CA VAL A 549 12.47 -20.46 10.92
C VAL A 549 13.91 -20.02 10.72
N THR A 550 14.39 -20.05 9.47
CA THR A 550 15.69 -19.49 9.10
C THR A 550 15.52 -18.20 8.32
N LEU A 551 16.12 -17.11 8.80
CA LEU A 551 16.11 -15.83 8.09
C LEU A 551 17.11 -15.89 6.91
N PRO A 552 16.67 -15.65 5.65
CA PRO A 552 17.54 -15.71 4.49
C PRO A 552 18.44 -14.48 4.38
N VAL A 553 19.60 -14.65 3.72
CA VAL A 553 20.52 -13.56 3.40
C VAL A 553 19.82 -12.51 2.55
N GLY A 554 20.11 -11.24 2.79
CA GLY A 554 19.49 -10.09 2.11
C GLY A 554 18.19 -9.61 2.75
N MET A 555 17.58 -10.37 3.67
CA MET A 555 16.36 -9.95 4.34
C MET A 555 16.61 -8.68 5.18
N ARG A 556 15.80 -7.64 4.93
CA ARG A 556 15.79 -6.41 5.73
C ARG A 556 14.85 -6.55 6.92
N LEU A 557 15.33 -6.14 8.09
CA LEU A 557 14.65 -6.25 9.37
C LEU A 557 14.71 -4.91 10.09
N ARG A 558 13.69 -4.58 10.87
CA ARG A 558 13.66 -3.40 11.75
C ARG A 558 13.55 -3.79 13.22
N ARG A 559 14.03 -2.90 14.09
CA ARG A 559 14.00 -2.99 15.56
C ARG A 559 13.42 -1.72 16.15
N PHE A 560 12.49 -1.85 17.10
CA PHE A 560 12.02 -0.75 17.97
C PHE A 560 12.61 -0.88 19.38
N GLY A 561 13.86 -0.46 19.57
CA GLY A 561 14.60 -0.54 20.84
C GLY A 561 16.08 -0.88 20.69
N GLY A 562 16.77 -1.04 21.83
CA GLY A 562 18.18 -1.41 21.97
C GLY A 562 18.62 -2.71 21.25
N GLU A 563 19.90 -2.81 20.91
CA GLU A 563 20.53 -4.05 20.39
C GLU A 563 20.79 -5.13 21.46
N GLN A 564 20.56 -4.79 22.72
CA GLN A 564 20.61 -5.74 23.84
C GLN A 564 19.43 -6.71 23.86
N GLY A 565 18.36 -6.38 23.13
CA GLY A 565 17.22 -7.27 22.91
C GLY A 565 17.47 -8.28 21.79
N ASN A 566 16.54 -9.23 21.62
CA ASN A 566 16.61 -10.25 20.56
C ASN A 566 15.40 -10.26 19.63
N LEU A 567 14.49 -9.29 19.69
CA LEU A 567 13.30 -9.22 18.84
C LEU A 567 13.49 -8.29 17.64
N LEU A 568 13.30 -8.82 16.43
CA LEU A 568 13.27 -8.07 15.16
C LEU A 568 11.93 -8.25 14.45
N HIS A 569 11.59 -7.32 13.57
CA HIS A 569 10.41 -7.38 12.70
C HIS A 569 10.82 -7.19 11.23
N PRO A 570 10.00 -7.57 10.24
CA PRO A 570 10.21 -7.14 8.86
C PRO A 570 10.36 -5.61 8.72
N ASP A 571 11.19 -5.14 7.77
CA ASP A 571 11.57 -3.72 7.61
C ASP A 571 10.40 -2.72 7.53
N ARG A 572 9.27 -3.15 6.98
CA ARG A 572 8.07 -2.31 6.79
C ARG A 572 6.97 -2.55 7.83
N THR A 573 7.27 -3.18 8.96
CA THR A 573 6.27 -3.42 10.02
C THR A 573 5.88 -2.10 10.72
N PRO A 574 4.60 -1.67 10.63
CA PRO A 574 4.08 -0.57 11.45
C PRO A 574 4.23 -0.85 12.95
N PHE A 575 4.66 0.16 13.70
CA PHE A 575 4.81 0.05 15.16
C PHE A 575 3.54 -0.43 15.90
N PRO A 576 2.31 0.01 15.57
CA PRO A 576 1.13 -0.39 16.34
C PRO A 576 0.89 -1.90 16.33
N GLU A 577 1.33 -2.58 15.27
CA GLU A 577 1.19 -4.01 15.14
C GLU A 577 2.20 -4.79 15.96
N THR A 578 3.30 -4.18 16.41
CA THR A 578 4.30 -4.86 17.25
C THR A 578 3.81 -5.06 18.67
N SER A 579 2.74 -4.35 19.07
CA SER A 579 2.22 -4.37 20.44
C SER A 579 3.30 -4.07 21.50
N LEU A 580 4.27 -3.22 21.15
CA LEU A 580 5.36 -2.81 22.04
C LEU A 580 4.97 -1.52 22.78
N PRO A 581 5.56 -1.24 23.95
CA PRO A 581 5.34 0.03 24.65
C PRO A 581 5.72 1.24 23.78
N THR A 582 4.85 2.25 23.71
CA THR A 582 4.97 3.42 22.81
C THR A 582 6.31 4.15 22.89
N GLU A 583 6.97 4.13 24.04
CA GLU A 583 8.31 4.68 24.27
C GLU A 583 9.36 4.11 23.29
N ARG A 584 9.15 2.88 22.79
CA ARG A 584 10.06 2.21 21.85
C ARG A 584 9.88 2.66 20.40
N GLU A 585 8.81 3.38 20.06
CA GLU A 585 8.51 3.78 18.68
C GLU A 585 9.61 4.68 18.08
N GLY A 586 10.25 5.51 18.91
CA GLY A 586 11.33 6.42 18.50
C GLY A 586 12.72 5.78 18.38
N ASP A 587 12.96 4.61 18.99
CA ASP A 587 14.28 3.94 18.95
C ASP A 587 14.35 2.94 17.80
N LEU A 588 14.23 3.44 16.57
CA LEU A 588 14.18 2.64 15.35
C LEU A 588 15.58 2.34 14.81
N ARG A 589 15.87 1.08 14.51
CA ARG A 589 17.08 0.64 13.79
C ARG A 589 16.74 -0.38 12.70
N THR A 590 17.52 -0.40 11.63
CA THR A 590 17.36 -1.34 10.51
C THR A 590 18.61 -2.20 10.35
N PHE A 591 18.40 -3.47 9.99
CA PHE A 591 19.43 -4.48 9.79
C PHE A 591 19.20 -5.25 8.50
N VAL A 592 20.28 -5.77 7.90
CA VAL A 592 20.24 -6.74 6.80
C VAL A 592 20.88 -8.04 7.26
N VAL A 593 20.24 -9.16 6.94
CA VAL A 593 20.79 -10.49 7.19
C VAL A 593 21.93 -10.78 6.21
N LYS A 594 23.12 -11.09 6.72
CA LYS A 594 24.32 -11.41 5.91
C LYS A 594 24.65 -12.89 5.88
N ARG A 595 24.21 -13.62 6.91
CA ARG A 595 24.30 -15.07 6.98
C ARG A 595 23.00 -15.63 7.52
N PRO A 596 22.57 -16.84 7.13
CA PRO A 596 21.35 -17.43 7.65
C PRO A 596 21.34 -17.48 9.18
N VAL A 597 20.23 -17.07 9.80
CA VAL A 597 20.05 -17.09 11.26
C VAL A 597 18.78 -17.86 11.61
N HIS A 598 18.90 -18.90 12.44
CA HIS A 598 17.75 -19.62 13.00
C HIS A 598 17.12 -18.78 14.11
N VAL A 599 15.81 -18.55 13.99
CA VAL A 599 15.03 -17.69 14.89
C VAL A 599 13.71 -18.35 15.25
N LEU A 600 13.15 -17.95 16.39
CA LEU A 600 11.77 -18.25 16.73
C LEU A 600 10.90 -17.13 16.18
N THR A 601 10.05 -17.45 15.21
CA THR A 601 9.07 -16.49 14.70
C THR A 601 7.74 -16.65 15.42
N GLY A 602 6.95 -15.58 15.48
CA GLY A 602 5.53 -15.65 15.79
C GLY A 602 4.81 -14.35 15.41
N VAL A 603 3.49 -14.36 15.53
CA VAL A 603 2.65 -13.19 15.28
C VAL A 603 2.29 -12.54 16.62
N THR A 604 2.62 -11.27 16.81
CA THR A 604 2.31 -10.56 18.06
C THR A 604 0.80 -10.55 18.32
N ALA A 605 0.41 -10.84 19.56
CA ALA A 605 -0.95 -10.70 20.01
C ALA A 605 -1.30 -9.22 20.22
N PRO A 606 -2.60 -8.86 20.24
CA PRO A 606 -3.03 -7.54 20.71
C PRO A 606 -2.60 -7.31 22.17
N TRP A 607 -2.23 -6.07 22.52
CA TRP A 607 -1.93 -5.68 23.90
C TRP A 607 -2.27 -4.24 24.21
N GLY A 608 -3.01 -4.04 25.29
CA GLY A 608 -3.55 -2.73 25.61
C GLY A 608 -4.34 -2.19 24.41
N PRO A 609 -4.05 -0.98 23.93
CA PRO A 609 -4.74 -0.39 22.78
C PRO A 609 -4.17 -0.84 21.42
N LEU A 610 -3.11 -1.64 21.40
CA LEU A 610 -2.39 -2.01 20.18
C LEU A 610 -2.99 -3.29 19.55
N PRO A 611 -3.25 -3.28 18.23
CA PRO A 611 -3.94 -4.39 17.56
C PRO A 611 -3.10 -5.67 17.43
N GLY A 612 -1.78 -5.59 17.56
CA GLY A 612 -0.90 -6.71 17.26
C GLY A 612 -0.87 -7.06 15.77
N GLY A 613 -0.42 -8.26 15.44
CA GLY A 613 -0.38 -8.78 14.07
C GLY A 613 0.98 -8.63 13.37
N ALA A 614 1.97 -8.01 13.99
CA ALA A 614 3.32 -8.01 13.45
C ALA A 614 3.93 -9.42 13.49
N VAL A 615 4.67 -9.77 12.44
CA VAL A 615 5.60 -10.91 12.49
C VAL A 615 6.81 -10.47 13.32
N GLY A 616 7.13 -11.21 14.37
CA GLY A 616 8.31 -11.01 15.21
C GLY A 616 9.28 -12.18 15.06
N TYR A 617 10.56 -11.88 15.02
CA TYR A 617 11.68 -12.82 14.97
C TYR A 617 12.52 -12.68 16.23
N LEU A 618 12.47 -13.69 17.10
CA LEU A 618 13.31 -13.80 18.29
C LEU A 618 14.60 -14.55 17.94
N LEU A 619 15.72 -13.87 18.09
CA LEU A 619 17.06 -14.39 17.82
C LEU A 619 17.61 -15.16 19.04
N PRO A 620 18.50 -16.14 18.85
CA PRO A 620 19.03 -16.97 19.94
C PRO A 620 19.98 -16.22 20.88
N ARG A 621 20.44 -15.03 20.47
CA ARG A 621 21.37 -14.16 21.19
C ARG A 621 20.95 -12.69 20.99
N PRO A 622 21.44 -11.76 21.82
CA PRO A 622 21.21 -10.33 21.59
C PRO A 622 21.60 -9.92 20.17
N ILE A 623 20.88 -8.97 19.59
CA ILE A 623 21.11 -8.48 18.22
C ILE A 623 22.56 -8.02 18.06
N GLY A 624 23.12 -7.32 19.06
CA GLY A 624 24.51 -6.87 19.04
C GLY A 624 25.52 -8.00 18.78
N ALA A 625 25.32 -9.18 19.37
CA ALA A 625 26.19 -10.34 19.15
C ALA A 625 26.11 -10.89 17.72
N HIS A 626 24.93 -10.81 17.09
CA HIS A 626 24.76 -11.21 15.69
C HIS A 626 25.40 -10.20 14.74
N VAL A 627 25.38 -8.91 15.10
CA VAL A 627 26.10 -7.88 14.35
C VAL A 627 27.62 -8.05 14.46
N GLU A 628 28.14 -8.28 15.67
CA GLU A 628 29.57 -8.53 15.90
C GLU A 628 30.06 -9.78 15.15
N SER A 629 29.24 -10.82 15.08
CA SER A 629 29.58 -12.04 14.32
C SER A 629 29.41 -11.90 12.80
N GLY A 630 28.97 -10.75 12.30
CA GLY A 630 28.69 -10.52 10.89
C GLY A 630 27.52 -11.35 10.34
N ALA A 631 26.61 -11.84 11.19
CA ALA A 631 25.36 -12.47 10.75
C ALA A 631 24.32 -11.42 10.37
N LEU A 632 24.35 -10.26 11.03
CA LEU A 632 23.57 -9.07 10.71
C LEU A 632 24.49 -7.89 10.41
N GLU A 633 24.05 -6.97 9.54
CA GLU A 633 24.70 -5.68 9.29
C GLU A 633 23.71 -4.56 9.56
N ARG A 634 24.18 -3.44 10.13
CA ARG A 634 23.38 -2.21 10.32
C ARG A 634 23.21 -1.48 8.99
N VAL A 635 22.03 -0.95 8.73
CA VAL A 635 21.72 -0.16 7.52
C VAL A 635 21.80 1.32 7.80
#